data_AF-A0A098M9I5-F1
#
_entry.id   AF-A0A098M9I5-F1
#
_cell.length_a   1.000
_cell.length_b   1.000
_cell.length_c   1.000
_cell.angle_alpha   90.00
_cell.angle_beta   90.00
_cell.angle_gamma   90.00
#
_symmetry.space_group_name_H-M   'P 1'
#
loop_
_entity.id
_entity.type
_entity.pdbx_description
1 polymer ?
#
loop_
_entity_poly.entity_id
_entity_poly.type
_entity_poly.pdbx_seq_one_letter_code
_entity_poly.pdbx_strand_id
1 'polypeptide(L)'
;MNRRRTITDYGLYYHFSLDNQASDVLLWDRVPDLLFFLESGNTPKVVELIHDFFAFYIRQPTVTISQLKDQSRSIIVEVKN
;
A
#
# COMPACT_ATOMS: atom_id res chain seq x y z
N MET A 1 -20.30 0.79 24.58
CA MET A 1 -20.78 1.81 23.61
C MET A 1 -19.58 2.28 22.79
N ASN A 2 -19.31 1.62 21.65
CA ASN A 2 -18.10 1.86 20.86
C ASN A 2 -18.26 3.08 19.95
N ARG A 3 -17.41 4.08 20.15
CA ARG A 3 -17.41 5.36 19.44
C ARG A 3 -16.79 5.16 18.05
N ARG A 4 -17.62 4.98 17.02
CA ARG A 4 -17.17 4.87 15.62
C ARG A 4 -16.68 6.23 15.14
N ARG A 5 -15.43 6.30 14.66
CA ARG A 5 -14.86 7.48 14.02
C ARG A 5 -14.96 7.30 12.51
N THR A 6 -15.77 8.12 11.86
CA THR A 6 -15.87 8.17 10.40
C THR A 6 -14.99 9.32 9.94
N ILE A 7 -14.01 9.06 9.07
CA ILE A 7 -13.22 10.09 8.39
C ILE A 7 -13.80 10.21 6.99
N THR A 8 -14.25 11.41 6.63
CA THR A 8 -14.77 11.71 5.29
C THR A 8 -13.70 12.47 4.51
N ASP A 9 -13.29 11.93 3.37
CA ASP A 9 -12.54 12.67 2.37
C ASP A 9 -13.01 12.25 0.97
N TYR A 10 -13.29 13.22 0.10
CA TYR A 10 -13.72 13.04 -1.30
C TYR A 10 -14.84 12.00 -1.58
N GLY A 11 -15.87 11.92 -0.73
CA GLY A 11 -17.04 11.04 -0.97
C GLY A 11 -16.77 9.54 -0.74
N LEU A 12 -15.62 9.19 -0.16
CA LEU A 12 -15.29 7.82 0.22
C LEU A 12 -15.58 7.60 1.71
N TYR A 13 -16.25 6.48 2.01
CA TYR A 13 -16.56 6.06 3.38
C TYR A 13 -15.57 5.00 3.84
N TYR A 14 -14.71 5.34 4.81
CA TYR A 14 -13.79 4.39 5.42
C TYR A 14 -14.41 3.81 6.69
N HIS A 15 -14.60 2.49 6.75
CA HIS A 15 -15.04 1.79 7.95
C HIS A 15 -13.84 1.24 8.73
N PHE A 16 -13.66 1.70 9.97
CA PHE A 16 -12.67 1.14 10.88
C PHE A 16 -13.29 -0.06 11.62
N SER A 17 -12.78 -1.26 11.35
CA SER A 17 -13.08 -2.48 12.11
C SER A 17 -11.83 -2.97 12.85
N LEU A 18 -12.02 -3.53 14.04
CA LEU A 18 -10.98 -4.23 14.80
C LEU A 18 -10.78 -5.67 14.32
N ASP A 19 -11.74 -6.18 13.54
CA ASP A 19 -11.65 -7.51 12.96
C ASP A 19 -10.66 -7.47 11.79
N ASN A 20 -9.47 -8.02 12.02
CA ASN A 20 -8.50 -8.30 10.97
C ASN A 20 -9.01 -9.50 10.16
N GLN A 21 -10.06 -9.30 9.35
CA GLN A 21 -10.45 -10.31 8.38
C GLN A 21 -9.29 -10.47 7.42
N ALA A 22 -8.62 -11.62 7.52
CA ALA A 22 -7.64 -12.09 6.56
C ALA A 22 -8.37 -12.28 5.21
N SER A 23 -8.55 -11.18 4.49
CA SER A 23 -8.82 -11.22 3.06
C SER A 23 -7.60 -11.85 2.41
N ASP A 24 -7.76 -12.70 1.40
CA ASP A 24 -6.65 -13.10 0.54
C ASP A 24 -6.10 -11.82 -0.13
N VAL A 25 -5.10 -11.20 0.50
CA VAL A 25 -4.54 -9.93 0.07
C VAL A 25 -3.58 -10.22 -1.06
N LEU A 26 -3.95 -9.82 -2.27
CA LEU A 26 -2.99 -9.71 -3.36
C LEU A 26 -2.06 -8.54 -3.04
N LEU A 27 -0.82 -8.87 -2.67
CA LEU A 27 0.25 -7.89 -2.50
C LEU A 27 0.87 -7.57 -3.86
N TRP A 28 1.41 -6.37 -4.00
CA TRP A 28 2.14 -5.99 -5.21
C TRP A 28 3.45 -6.78 -5.27
N ASP A 29 3.68 -7.51 -6.36
CA ASP A 29 4.72 -8.53 -6.46
C ASP A 29 6.07 -7.99 -6.98
N ARG A 30 6.12 -6.74 -7.44
CA ARG A 30 7.32 -6.12 -8.04
C ARG A 30 8.22 -5.38 -7.05
N VAL A 31 8.14 -5.73 -5.76
CA VAL A 31 9.05 -5.21 -4.73
C VAL A 31 10.53 -5.44 -5.10
N PRO A 32 10.96 -6.63 -5.60
CA PRO A 32 12.36 -6.85 -5.96
C PRO A 32 12.85 -5.90 -7.05
N ASP A 33 12.03 -5.63 -8.07
CA ASP A 33 12.35 -4.67 -9.14
C ASP A 33 12.55 -3.26 -8.57
N LEU A 34 11.66 -2.84 -7.68
CA LEU A 34 11.72 -1.51 -7.06
C LEU A 34 13.00 -1.34 -6.25
N LEU A 35 13.36 -2.33 -5.43
CA LEU A 35 14.58 -2.31 -4.63
C LEU A 35 15.82 -2.24 -5.52
N PHE A 36 15.88 -3.06 -6.58
CA PHE A 36 16.99 -3.03 -7.54
C PHE A 36 17.21 -1.64 -8.15
N PHE A 37 16.13 -0.97 -8.62
CA PHE A 37 16.27 0.35 -9.24
C PHE A 37 16.52 1.48 -8.25
N LEU A 38 16.09 1.32 -7.00
CA LEU A 38 16.46 2.23 -5.91
C LEU A 38 17.96 2.13 -5.62
N GLU A 39 18.50 0.92 -5.49
CA GLU A 39 19.93 0.67 -5.28
C GLU A 39 20.78 1.15 -6.46
N SER A 40 20.31 0.95 -7.69
CA SER A 40 21.02 1.38 -8.89
C SER A 40 20.93 2.88 -9.17
N GLY A 41 20.14 3.64 -8.40
CA GLY A 41 19.91 5.07 -8.62
C GLY A 41 19.14 5.41 -9.90
N ASN A 42 18.36 4.45 -10.45
CA ASN A 42 17.60 4.67 -11.68
C ASN A 42 16.26 5.39 -11.38
N THR A 43 16.34 6.70 -11.15
CA THR A 43 15.18 7.53 -10.78
C THR A 43 13.98 7.40 -11.73
N PRO A 44 14.12 7.42 -13.07
CA PRO A 44 12.99 7.25 -13.97
C PRO A 44 12.22 5.95 -13.74
N LYS A 45 12.94 4.85 -13.52
CA LYS A 45 12.31 3.54 -13.31
C LYS A 45 11.68 3.41 -11.93
N VAL A 46 12.29 4.00 -10.92
CA VAL A 46 11.70 4.11 -9.58
C VAL A 46 10.36 4.85 -9.64
N VAL A 47 10.30 5.99 -10.32
CA VAL A 47 9.05 6.77 -10.47
C VAL A 47 7.96 5.94 -11.15
N GLU A 48 8.29 5.25 -12.24
CA GLU A 48 7.37 4.35 -12.95
C GLU A 48 6.80 3.27 -12.02
N LEU A 49 7.66 2.61 -11.24
CA LEU A 49 7.27 1.53 -10.32
C LEU A 49 6.44 2.04 -9.13
N ILE A 50 6.70 3.25 -8.64
CA ILE A 50 5.87 3.88 -7.60
C ILE A 50 4.46 4.16 -8.14
N HIS A 51 4.33 4.63 -9.38
CA HIS A 51 3.02 4.80 -10.00
C HIS A 51 2.29 3.46 -10.19
N ASP A 52 3.00 2.43 -10.63
CA ASP A 52 2.44 1.07 -10.77
C ASP A 52 1.95 0.51 -9.42
N PHE A 53 2.75 0.68 -8.36
CA PHE A 53 2.39 0.30 -6.99
C PHE A 53 1.06 0.94 -6.57
N PHE A 54 0.91 2.26 -6.69
CA PHE A 54 -0.36 2.91 -6.32
C PHE A 54 -1.51 2.52 -7.25
N ALA A 55 -1.26 2.33 -8.55
CA ALA A 55 -2.28 1.88 -9.49
C ALA A 55 -2.81 0.47 -9.15
N PHE A 56 -1.93 -0.44 -8.70
CA PHE A 56 -2.30 -1.77 -8.24
C PHE A 56 -3.28 -1.72 -7.06
N TYR A 57 -3.01 -0.86 -6.07
CA TYR A 57 -3.86 -0.70 -4.89
C TYR A 57 -5.19 0.01 -5.20
N ILE A 58 -5.20 1.03 -6.06
CA ILE A 58 -6.43 1.75 -6.45
C ILE A 58 -7.43 0.83 -7.17
N ARG A 59 -6.94 -0.16 -7.92
CA ARG A 59 -7.79 -1.10 -8.66
C ARG A 59 -8.45 -2.17 -7.78
N GLN A 60 -8.11 -2.22 -6.49
CA GLN A 60 -8.58 -3.26 -5.58
C GLN A 60 -9.52 -2.68 -4.52
N PRO A 61 -10.85 -2.72 -4.74
CA PRO A 61 -11.81 -2.13 -3.82
C PRO A 61 -11.87 -2.83 -2.44
N THR A 62 -11.33 -4.06 -2.36
CA THR A 62 -11.26 -4.86 -1.13
C THR A 62 -10.02 -4.56 -0.29
N VAL A 63 -9.04 -3.86 -0.85
CA VAL A 63 -7.79 -3.57 -0.14
C VAL A 63 -7.98 -2.40 0.80
N THR A 64 -7.56 -2.61 2.04
CA THR A 64 -7.60 -1.61 3.09
C THR A 64 -6.37 -0.70 3.02
N ILE A 65 -6.53 0.53 3.52
CA ILE A 65 -5.40 1.44 3.74
C ILE A 65 -4.34 0.80 4.66
N SER A 66 -4.73 -0.07 5.61
CA SER A 66 -3.77 -0.76 6.47
C SER A 66 -2.82 -1.63 5.66
N GLN A 67 -3.33 -2.41 4.71
CA GLN A 67 -2.51 -3.30 3.87
C GLN A 67 -1.53 -2.51 3.00
N LEU A 68 -1.99 -1.41 2.38
CA LEU A 68 -1.11 -0.48 1.66
C LEU A 68 0.01 0.05 2.56
N LYS A 69 -0.33 0.46 3.79
CA LYS A 69 0.64 0.95 4.78
C LYS A 69 1.62 -0.14 5.20
N ASP A 70 1.16 -1.37 5.36
CA ASP A 70 1.99 -2.49 5.79
C ASP A 70 2.99 -2.87 4.71
N GLN A 71 2.57 -2.95 3.44
CA GLN A 71 3.51 -3.19 2.34
C GLN A 71 4.47 -2.01 2.15
N SER A 72 3.99 -0.76 2.25
CA SER A 72 4.85 0.43 2.21
C SER A 72 5.92 0.41 3.31
N ARG A 73 5.54 0.00 4.52
CA ARG A 73 6.47 -0.15 5.65
C ARG A 73 7.53 -1.20 5.34
N SER A 74 7.14 -2.34 4.78
CA SER A 74 8.10 -3.39 4.39
C SER A 74 9.13 -2.87 3.40
N ILE A 75 8.70 -2.14 2.35
CA ILE A 75 9.61 -1.53 1.37
C ILE A 75 10.56 -0.53 2.05
N ILE A 76 10.05 0.34 2.92
CA ILE A 76 10.87 1.34 3.62
C ILE A 76 11.91 0.69 4.53
N VAL A 77 11.58 -0.42 5.18
CA VAL A 77 12.52 -1.15 6.04
C VAL A 77 13.65 -1.76 5.21
N GLU A 78 13.32 -2.40 4.09
CA GLU A 78 14.32 -2.97 3.17
C GLU A 78 15.31 -1.91 2.65
N VAL A 79 14.81 -0.74 2.25
CA VAL A 79 15.65 0.36 1.72
C VAL A 79 16.57 0.97 2.79
N LYS A 80 16.26 0.81 4.08
CA LYS A 80 17.07 1.37 5.18
C LYS A 80 18.18 0.44 5.67
N ASN A 81 18.13 -0.84 5.29
CA ASN A 81 19.17 -1.81 5.62
C ASN A 81 20.40 -1.63 4.72
#